data_AF-A0A6G2VWW1-F1
#
_entry.id   AF-A0A6G2VWW1-F1
#
_cell.length_a   1.000
_cell.length_b   1.000
_cell.length_c   1.000
_cell.angle_alpha   90.00
_cell.angle_beta   90.00
_cell.angle_gamma   90.00
#
_symmetry.space_group_name_H-M   'P 1'
#
loop_
_entity.id
_entity.type
_entity.pdbx_description
1 polymer ?
#
loop_
_entity_poly.entity_id
_entity_poly.type
_entity_poly.pdbx_seq_one_letter_code
_entity_poly.pdbx_strand_id
1 'polypeptide(L)'
;HALVDNAAGQTAVQALASGLPVVGHRPLPGHGADGVRRMADLGLSALAPDGPALLAALAALREGGEERAARVTRGRALFRCDAMEHL
;
A
#
# COMPACT_ATOMS: atom_id res chain seq x y z
N HIS A 1 -6.72 10.98 2.09
CA HIS A 1 -6.88 10.15 0.84
C HIS A 1 -6.00 8.91 0.84
N ALA A 2 -6.35 7.90 0.03
CA ALA A 2 -5.61 6.65 -0.20
C ALA A 2 -5.78 6.21 -1.67
N LEU A 3 -4.80 5.48 -2.21
CA LEU A 3 -4.89 4.83 -3.52
C LEU A 3 -5.59 3.47 -3.37
N VAL A 4 -6.58 3.19 -4.21
CA VAL A 4 -7.12 1.85 -4.40
C VAL A 4 -6.49 1.26 -5.65
N ASP A 5 -5.84 0.10 -5.52
CA ASP A 5 -5.03 -0.51 -6.58
C ASP A 5 -5.35 -2.00 -6.72
N ASN A 6 -5.18 -2.58 -7.91
CA ASN A 6 -5.48 -3.99 -8.19
C ASN A 6 -4.28 -4.77 -8.78
N ALA A 7 -3.10 -4.16 -8.85
CA ALA A 7 -1.97 -4.68 -9.61
C ALA A 7 -0.64 -4.73 -8.85
N ALA A 8 -0.49 -3.98 -7.74
CA ALA A 8 0.76 -3.76 -7.04
C ALA A 8 1.90 -3.28 -7.96
N GLY A 9 1.53 -2.50 -8.99
CA GLY A 9 2.44 -2.02 -10.03
C GLY A 9 3.15 -0.71 -9.67
N GLN A 10 3.70 -0.04 -10.69
CA GLN A 10 4.44 1.21 -10.54
C GLN A 10 3.62 2.32 -9.85
N THR A 11 2.32 2.39 -10.11
CA THR A 11 1.43 3.36 -9.44
C THR A 11 1.37 3.16 -7.93
N ALA A 12 1.34 1.91 -7.46
CA ALA A 12 1.37 1.59 -6.03
C ALA A 12 2.72 1.99 -5.40
N VAL A 13 3.83 1.76 -6.10
CA VAL A 13 5.18 2.15 -5.66
C VAL A 13 5.30 3.67 -5.53
N GLN A 14 4.83 4.43 -6.54
CA GLN A 14 4.83 5.90 -6.53
C GLN A 14 3.95 6.47 -5.42
N ALA A 15 2.80 5.84 -5.15
CA ALA A 15 1.94 6.22 -4.03
C ALA A 15 2.67 6.04 -2.69
N LEU A 16 3.33 4.90 -2.47
CA LEU A 16 4.12 4.66 -1.26
C LEU A 16 5.27 5.66 -1.10
N ALA A 17 6.03 5.93 -2.17
CA ALA A 17 7.11 6.91 -2.16
C ALA A 17 6.59 8.32 -1.79
N SER A 18 5.40 8.67 -2.29
CA SER A 18 4.76 9.96 -2.00
C SER A 18 4.15 10.03 -0.59
N GLY A 19 4.03 8.90 0.12
CA GLY A 19 3.32 8.82 1.39
C GLY A 19 1.79 8.82 1.26
N LEU A 20 1.28 8.29 0.14
CA LEU A 20 -0.13 7.99 -0.05
C LEU A 20 -0.36 6.51 0.32
N PRO A 21 -1.19 6.20 1.34
CA PRO A 21 -1.53 4.81 1.66
C PRO A 21 -2.15 4.07 0.48
N VAL A 22 -1.86 2.78 0.35
CA VAL A 22 -2.40 1.90 -0.71
C VAL A 22 -3.33 0.85 -0.11
N VAL A 23 -4.46 0.61 -0.76
CA VAL A 23 -5.40 -0.48 -0.48
C VAL A 23 -5.55 -1.33 -1.73
N GLY A 24 -5.10 -2.59 -1.67
CA GLY A 24 -5.33 -3.59 -2.68
C GLY A 24 -6.81 -3.98 -2.71
N HIS A 25 -7.46 -3.90 -3.86
CA HIS A 25 -8.86 -4.30 -4.03
C HIS A 25 -9.06 -5.04 -5.35
N ARG A 26 -9.72 -6.21 -5.29
CA ARG A 26 -10.00 -7.09 -6.44
C ARG A 26 -8.79 -7.27 -7.35
N PRO A 27 -7.71 -7.91 -6.86
CA PRO A 27 -6.49 -8.05 -7.63
C PRO A 27 -6.72 -8.77 -8.95
N LEU A 28 -6.06 -8.30 -10.02
CA LEU A 28 -6.14 -8.96 -11.32
C LEU A 28 -5.48 -10.35 -11.25
N PRO A 29 -6.19 -11.43 -11.62
CA PRO A 29 -5.61 -12.78 -11.68
C PRO A 29 -4.35 -12.80 -12.56
N GLY A 30 -3.34 -13.55 -12.11
CA GLY A 30 -2.02 -13.55 -12.74
C GLY A 30 -1.18 -12.37 -12.27
N HIS A 31 -1.11 -11.29 -13.05
CA HIS A 31 -0.09 -10.24 -12.90
C HIS A 31 -0.15 -9.44 -11.59
N GLY A 32 -1.34 -9.24 -11.00
CA GLY A 32 -1.50 -8.34 -9.86
C GLY A 32 -1.63 -9.04 -8.51
N ALA A 33 -2.13 -10.27 -8.50
CA ALA A 33 -2.60 -10.92 -7.28
C ALA A 33 -1.47 -11.20 -6.26
N ASP A 34 -0.34 -11.73 -6.73
CA ASP A 34 0.77 -12.09 -5.84
C ASP A 34 1.51 -10.86 -5.33
N GLY A 35 1.66 -9.83 -6.18
CA GLY A 35 2.21 -8.54 -5.77
C GLY A 35 1.35 -7.87 -4.69
N VAL A 36 0.03 -7.83 -4.89
CA VAL A 36 -0.89 -7.23 -3.91
C VAL A 36 -0.86 -7.99 -2.58
N ARG A 37 -0.86 -9.33 -2.61
CA ARG A 37 -0.73 -10.14 -1.39
C ARG A 37 0.59 -9.87 -0.69
N ARG A 38 1.70 -9.89 -1.42
CA ARG A 38 3.03 -9.66 -0.86
C ARG A 38 3.17 -8.26 -0.24
N MET A 39 2.61 -7.23 -0.87
CA MET A 39 2.59 -5.88 -0.28
C MET A 39 1.79 -5.84 1.02
N ALA A 40 0.68 -6.58 1.08
CA ALA A 40 -0.12 -6.68 2.31
C ALA A 40 0.62 -7.45 3.42
N ASP A 41 1.28 -8.55 3.08
CA ASP A 41 2.08 -9.37 4.03
C ASP A 41 3.26 -8.58 4.61
N LEU A 42 3.87 -7.70 3.81
CA LEU A 42 4.91 -6.76 4.26
C LEU A 42 4.35 -5.56 5.02
N GLY A 43 3.03 -5.45 5.18
CA GLY A 43 2.36 -4.35 5.86
C GLY A 43 2.48 -3.00 5.13
N LEU A 44 2.71 -3.03 3.81
CA LEU A 44 2.82 -1.84 2.95
C LEU A 44 1.46 -1.37 2.45
N SER A 45 0.51 -2.30 2.29
CA SER A 45 -0.87 -2.03 1.90
C SER A 45 -1.84 -2.85 2.75
N ALA A 46 -3.12 -2.48 2.74
CA ALA A 46 -4.19 -3.37 3.18
C ALA A 46 -4.74 -4.14 1.97
N LEU A 47 -5.23 -5.37 2.17
CA LEU A 47 -5.97 -6.11 1.15
C LEU A 47 -7.46 -6.17 1.52
N ALA A 48 -8.30 -5.61 0.65
CA ALA A 48 -9.74 -5.60 0.76
C ALA A 48 -10.37 -6.50 -0.33
N PRO A 49 -10.86 -7.71 0.01
CA PRO A 49 -11.42 -8.63 -0.99
C PRO A 49 -12.75 -8.16 -1.59
N ASP A 50 -13.50 -7.34 -0.86
CA ASP A 50 -14.84 -6.90 -1.23
C ASP A 50 -15.11 -5.43 -0.83
N GLY A 51 -16.31 -4.94 -1.17
CA GLY A 51 -16.72 -3.56 -0.93
C GLY A 51 -16.75 -3.19 0.56
N PRO A 52 -17.40 -3.98 1.43
CA PRO A 52 -17.37 -3.74 2.89
C PRO A 52 -15.95 -3.67 3.47
N ALA A 53 -15.07 -4.59 3.10
CA ALA A 53 -13.69 -4.58 3.54
C ALA A 53 -12.93 -3.34 3.04
N LEU A 54 -13.22 -2.89 1.81
CA LEU A 54 -12.65 -1.66 1.26
C LEU A 54 -13.09 -0.44 2.07
N LEU A 55 -14.38 -0.32 2.37
CA LEU A 55 -14.90 0.77 3.19
C LEU A 55 -14.27 0.78 4.60
N ALA A 56 -14.15 -0.39 5.23
CA ALA A 56 -13.48 -0.52 6.52
C ALA A 56 -11.99 -0.10 6.46
N ALA A 57 -11.27 -0.53 5.42
CA ALA A 57 -9.87 -0.17 5.22
C ALA A 57 -9.68 1.35 4.99
N LEU A 58 -10.58 1.98 4.24
CA LEU A 58 -10.58 3.43 4.03
C LEU A 58 -10.97 4.20 5.30
N ALA A 59 -11.92 3.68 6.07
CA ALA A 59 -12.34 4.26 7.34
C ALA A 59 -11.24 4.19 8.42
N ALA A 60 -10.35 3.20 8.37
CA ALA A 60 -9.17 3.14 9.23
C ALA A 60 -8.09 4.18 8.86
N LEU A 61 -8.11 4.69 7.62
CA LEU A 61 -7.11 5.61 7.06
C LEU A 61 -7.50 7.09 7.17
N ARG A 62 -8.14 7.46 8.27
CA ARG A 62 -8.57 8.84 8.54
C ARG A 62 -7.35 9.77 8.63
N GLU A 63 -7.56 11.02 8.23
CA GLU A 63 -6.55 12.06 8.41
C GLU A 63 -6.22 12.23 9.90
N GLY A 64 -4.93 12.37 10.22
CA GLY A 64 -4.45 12.41 11.61
C GLY A 64 -4.48 11.07 12.35
N GLY A 65 -4.97 9.98 11.76
CA GLY A 65 -5.02 8.67 12.41
C GLY A 65 -3.66 7.96 12.49
N GLU A 66 -3.43 7.23 13.57
CA GLU A 66 -2.18 6.47 13.82
C GLU A 66 -1.91 5.44 12.72
N GLU A 67 -2.93 4.69 12.28
CA GLU A 67 -2.79 3.70 11.21
C GLU A 67 -2.31 4.34 9.90
N ARG A 68 -2.82 5.53 9.58
CA ARG A 68 -2.37 6.28 8.41
C ARG A 68 -0.91 6.68 8.56
N ALA A 69 -0.52 7.21 9.73
CA ALA A 69 0.87 7.62 9.99
C ALA A 69 1.84 6.44 9.92
N ALA A 70 1.46 5.28 10.48
CA ALA A 70 2.24 4.06 10.43
C ALA A 70 2.47 3.59 8.99
N ARG A 71 1.42 3.54 8.15
CA ARG A 71 1.54 3.15 6.74
C ARG A 71 2.40 4.11 5.93
N VAL A 72 2.24 5.42 6.14
CA VAL A 72 3.08 6.42 5.47
C VAL A 72 4.55 6.26 5.84
N THR A 73 4.84 6.00 7.11
CA THR A 73 6.21 5.79 7.60
C THR A 73 6.83 4.56 6.97
N ARG A 74 6.13 3.41 6.97
CA ARG A 74 6.60 2.17 6.33
C ARG A 74 6.81 2.33 4.83
N GLY A 75 5.84 2.92 4.12
CA GLY A 75 5.92 3.16 2.69
C GLY A 75 7.13 4.01 2.31
N ARG A 76 7.39 5.10 3.05
CA ARG A 76 8.55 5.96 2.81
C ARG A 76 9.88 5.31 3.18
N ALA A 77 9.91 4.45 4.20
CA ALA A 77 11.12 3.76 4.63
C ALA A 77 11.74 2.88 3.52
N LEU A 78 10.92 2.33 2.62
CA LEU A 78 11.39 1.55 1.45
C LEU A 78 12.34 2.33 0.54
N PHE A 79 12.23 3.66 0.52
CA PHE A 79 12.97 4.52 -0.41
C PHE A 79 14.02 5.39 0.29
N ARG A 80 14.28 5.12 1.58
CA ARG A 80 15.26 5.87 2.39
C ARG A 80 16.62 5.20 2.49
N CYS A 81 16.77 3.95 2.05
CA CYS A 81 18.08 3.34 1.90
C CYS A 81 18.76 3.91 0.66
N ASP A 82 19.97 4.42 0.84
CA ASP A 82 20.79 4.91 -0.25
C ASP A 82 21.15 3.71 -1.15
N ALA A 83 20.82 3.79 -2.43
CA ALA A 83 21.13 2.72 -3.40
C ALA A 83 22.65 2.46 -3.52
N MET A 84 23.45 3.38 -2.99
CA MET A 84 24.91 3.36 -2.98
C MET A 84 25.53 2.71 -1.73
N GLU A 85 24.76 2.34 -0.71
CA GLU A 85 25.32 1.81 0.55
C GLU A 85 25.87 0.35 0.41
N HIS A 86 25.77 -0.25 -0.78
CA HIS A 86 26.22 -1.60 -1.09
C HIS A 86 27.24 -1.67 -2.26
N LEU A 87 27.86 -0.55 -2.64
CA LEU A 87 28.97 -0.48 -3.60
C LEU A 87 30.30 -0.21 -2.88
#